data_AF-A0A8B4S3E8-F1
#
_entry.id   AF-A0A8B4S3E8-F1
#
_cell.length_a   1.000
_cell.length_b   1.000
_cell.length_c   1.000
_cell.angle_alpha   90.00
_cell.angle_beta   90.00
_cell.angle_gamma   90.00
#
_symmetry.space_group_name_H-M   'P 1'
#
loop_
_entity.id
_entity.type
_entity.pdbx_description
1 polymer ?
#
loop_
_entity_poly.entity_id
_entity_poly.type
_entity_poly.pdbx_seq_one_letter_code
_entity_poly.pdbx_strand_id
1 'polypeptide(L)'
;MPFGAGEIVRLVFWMFLSALALALVLVVSFGRTARTRVLGISFVLCLFSALVALGYYLLIAKPNQIAAEEAKSQGNTGAKERKARYEAAKSLFNERCKMAGEQIYRSVDDVEGVFLLNVRPGIDERIKNERNPRWADAGLPQQYGGIEYIRSFIEWEHQQHPPERGYLNGWPVADDKYKKLPGYSFVDVKEDGEQIYRYHLEPIPGSPVLHKEKLNDAPARYAISYRSLAVPQDWVAGTTVTVTDTKVDEIIAEKTWYSFEPGMGSLAGHRIPWQFAVTCPELNGESKRYPTRMFVDQVLKPKKGE
;
A
#
# COMPACT_ATOMS: atom_id res chain seq x y z
N MET A 1 12.78 50.87 20.06
CA MET A 1 12.47 50.23 18.76
C MET A 1 13.75 49.55 18.29
N PRO A 2 13.80 48.21 18.14
CA PRO A 2 15.00 47.57 17.65
C PRO A 2 15.11 47.84 16.14
N PHE A 3 16.27 48.32 15.70
CA PHE A 3 16.57 48.50 14.27
C PHE A 3 16.38 47.18 13.53
N GLY A 4 15.68 47.22 12.39
CA GLY A 4 15.52 46.04 11.53
C GLY A 4 16.86 45.61 10.93
N ALA A 5 17.07 44.32 10.72
CA ALA A 5 18.31 43.78 10.17
C ALA A 5 18.76 44.49 8.86
N GLY A 6 17.80 44.95 8.03
CA GLY A 6 18.08 45.71 6.81
C GLY A 6 18.62 47.13 7.05
N GLU A 7 18.23 47.81 8.13
CA GLU A 7 18.73 49.14 8.48
C GLU A 7 20.17 49.08 9.00
N ILE A 8 20.48 48.03 9.78
CA ILE A 8 21.83 47.78 10.29
C ILE A 8 22.79 47.52 9.13
N VAL A 9 22.40 46.70 8.15
CA VAL A 9 23.22 46.43 6.95
C VAL A 9 23.47 47.71 6.14
N ARG A 10 22.46 48.57 5.97
CA ARG A 10 22.61 49.85 5.29
C ARG A 10 23.55 50.80 6.01
N LEU A 11 23.45 50.91 7.34
CA LEU A 11 24.35 51.75 8.14
C LEU A 11 25.80 51.26 8.06
N VAL A 12 26.03 49.96 8.18
CA VAL A 12 27.37 49.36 8.05
C VAL A 12 27.96 49.61 6.66
N PHE A 13 27.15 49.51 5.61
CA PHE A 13 27.56 49.79 4.24
C PHE A 13 27.99 51.25 4.05
N TRP A 14 27.21 52.21 4.55
CA TRP A 14 27.57 53.63 4.47
C TRP A 14 28.81 53.98 5.29
N MET A 15 28.97 53.41 6.49
CA MET A 15 30.19 53.56 7.29
C MET A 15 31.43 53.04 6.57
N PHE A 16 31.31 51.88 5.91
CA PHE A 16 32.40 51.29 5.12
C PHE A 16 32.80 52.17 3.92
N LEU A 17 31.83 52.69 3.17
CA LEU A 17 32.09 53.62 2.06
C LEU A 17 32.71 54.93 2.55
N SER A 18 32.26 55.42 3.70
CA SER A 18 32.81 56.63 4.32
C SER A 18 34.28 56.43 4.72
N ALA A 19 34.61 55.27 5.30
CA ALA A 19 35.97 54.90 5.67
C ALA A 19 36.88 54.72 4.44
N LEU A 20 36.37 54.12 3.35
CA LEU A 20 37.11 54.00 2.09
C LEU A 20 37.41 55.38 1.49
N ALA A 21 36.39 56.25 1.42
CA ALA A 21 36.55 57.61 0.90
C ALA A 21 37.58 58.40 1.73
N LEU A 22 37.50 58.32 3.06
CA LEU A 22 38.45 58.97 3.96
C LEU A 22 39.88 58.46 3.75
N ALA A 23 40.07 57.14 3.65
CA ALA A 23 41.39 56.54 3.42
C ALA A 23 42.00 56.97 2.08
N LEU A 24 41.19 57.04 1.02
CA LEU A 24 41.63 57.54 -0.29
C LEU A 24 42.01 59.03 -0.23
N VAL A 25 41.21 59.87 0.44
CA VAL A 25 41.52 61.30 0.63
C VAL A 25 42.84 61.49 1.38
N LEU A 26 43.09 60.72 2.43
CA LEU A 26 44.33 60.77 3.21
C LEU A 26 45.56 60.37 2.39
N VAL A 27 45.47 59.35 1.55
CA VAL A 27 46.58 58.94 0.67
C VAL A 27 46.91 60.03 -0.36
N VAL A 28 45.88 60.68 -0.91
CA VAL A 28 46.04 61.76 -1.90
C VAL A 28 46.64 63.02 -1.26
N SER A 29 46.18 63.40 -0.07
CA SER A 29 46.60 64.64 0.61
C SER A 29 48.01 64.55 1.21
N PHE A 30 48.41 63.40 1.75
CA PHE A 30 49.70 63.22 2.42
C PHE A 30 50.79 62.55 1.58
N GLY A 31 50.46 62.04 0.38
CA GLY A 31 51.45 61.47 -0.53
C GLY A 31 52.38 62.54 -1.11
N ARG A 32 53.68 62.45 -0.83
CA ARG A 32 54.71 63.44 -1.26
C ARG A 32 55.07 63.35 -2.74
N THR A 33 54.89 62.19 -3.38
CA THR A 33 55.21 61.97 -4.80
C THR A 33 54.09 61.23 -5.53
N ALA A 34 53.99 61.40 -6.85
CA ALA A 34 53.01 60.71 -7.69
C ALA A 34 53.06 59.18 -7.50
N ARG A 35 54.28 58.61 -7.40
CA ARG A 35 54.49 57.16 -7.19
C ARG A 35 53.93 56.68 -5.84
N THR A 36 54.13 57.43 -4.76
CA THR A 36 53.60 57.08 -3.43
C THR A 36 52.07 57.14 -3.34
N ARG A 37 51.43 58.08 -4.06
CA ARG A 37 49.97 58.18 -4.12
C ARG A 37 49.34 56.99 -4.85
N VAL A 38 49.91 56.61 -6.01
CA VAL A 38 49.43 55.47 -6.79
C VAL A 38 49.54 54.17 -5.99
N LEU A 39 50.70 53.90 -5.38
CA LEU A 39 50.89 52.70 -4.56
C LEU A 39 49.95 52.66 -3.33
N GLY A 40 49.74 53.80 -2.67
CA GLY A 40 48.82 53.88 -1.54
C GLY A 40 47.36 53.66 -1.93
N ILE A 41 46.90 54.21 -3.06
CA ILE A 41 45.54 54.02 -3.58
C ILE A 41 45.32 52.54 -3.93
N SER A 42 46.26 51.93 -4.65
CA SER A 42 46.19 50.51 -4.97
C SER A 42 46.12 49.64 -3.71
N PHE A 43 46.90 49.97 -2.68
CA PHE A 43 46.88 49.24 -1.42
C PHE A 43 45.53 49.36 -0.68
N VAL A 44 44.97 50.57 -0.57
CA VAL A 44 43.65 50.79 0.06
C VAL A 44 42.55 50.05 -0.69
N LEU A 45 42.54 50.13 -2.03
CA LEU A 45 41.56 49.42 -2.84
C LEU A 45 41.69 47.90 -2.68
N CYS A 46 42.91 47.35 -2.68
CA CYS A 46 43.16 45.93 -2.44
C CYS A 46 42.67 45.50 -1.05
N LEU A 47 42.99 46.26 0.00
CA LEU A 47 42.54 45.94 1.36
C LEU A 47 41.02 45.93 1.48
N PHE A 48 40.35 46.98 1.00
CA PHE A 48 38.89 47.05 1.07
C PHE A 48 38.23 45.97 0.20
N SER A 49 38.81 45.63 -0.96
CA SER A 49 38.33 44.49 -1.77
C SER A 49 38.48 43.14 -1.06
N ALA A 50 39.58 42.94 -0.32
CA ALA A 50 39.81 41.72 0.45
C ALA A 50 38.82 41.61 1.62
N LEU A 51 38.50 42.72 2.28
CA LEU A 51 37.49 42.77 3.34
C LEU A 51 36.08 42.47 2.81
N VAL A 52 35.71 43.01 1.64
CA VAL A 52 34.44 42.70 0.98
C VAL A 52 34.38 41.22 0.59
N ALA A 53 35.44 40.68 0.01
CA ALA A 53 35.50 39.27 -0.37
C ALA A 53 35.42 38.32 0.85
N LEU A 54 36.11 38.65 1.94
CA LEU A 54 36.07 37.89 3.19
C LEU A 54 34.68 37.98 3.85
N GLY A 55 34.08 39.17 3.90
CA GLY A 55 32.73 39.38 4.41
C GLY A 55 31.69 38.61 3.59
N TYR A 56 31.78 38.66 2.27
CA TYR A 56 30.94 37.88 1.36
C TYR A 56 31.11 36.37 1.60
N TYR A 57 32.35 35.90 1.72
CA TYR A 57 32.64 34.48 1.98
C TYR A 57 32.05 34.00 3.31
N LEU A 58 32.23 34.77 4.40
CA LEU A 58 31.78 34.38 5.74
C LEU A 58 30.27 34.55 5.96
N LEU A 59 29.67 35.62 5.44
CA LEU A 59 28.26 35.95 5.69
C LEU A 59 27.31 35.30 4.68
N ILE A 60 27.79 34.98 3.47
CA ILE A 60 26.93 34.51 2.37
C ILE A 60 27.40 33.16 1.84
N ALA A 61 28.63 33.07 1.32
CA ALA A 61 29.06 31.87 0.60
C ALA A 61 29.15 30.63 1.51
N LYS A 62 29.80 30.74 2.67
CA LYS A 62 30.00 29.63 3.61
C LYS A 62 28.68 29.12 4.22
N PRO A 63 27.75 29.97 4.72
CA PRO A 63 26.44 29.51 5.18
C PRO A 63 25.63 28.79 4.09
N ASN A 64 25.64 29.31 2.85
CA ASN A 64 24.93 28.69 1.73
C ASN A 64 25.51 27.31 1.37
N GLN A 65 26.83 27.13 1.46
CA GLN A 65 27.47 25.83 1.25
C GLN A 65 27.05 24.80 2.32
N ILE A 66 27.05 25.21 3.59
CA ILE A 66 26.61 24.35 4.70
C ILE A 66 25.14 23.95 4.51
N ALA A 67 24.27 24.91 4.21
CA ALA A 67 22.85 24.63 3.96
C ALA A 67 22.62 23.68 2.78
N ALA A 68 23.40 23.81 1.70
CA ALA A 68 23.34 22.92 0.56
C ALA A 68 23.83 21.50 0.90
N GLU A 69 24.89 21.38 1.69
CA GLU A 69 25.43 20.09 2.15
C GLU A 69 24.47 19.39 3.13
N GLU A 70 23.87 20.13 4.06
CA GLU A 70 22.84 19.64 4.97
C GLU A 70 21.60 19.15 4.21
N ALA A 71 21.09 19.92 3.25
CA ALA A 71 19.96 19.52 2.41
C ALA A 71 20.27 18.23 1.61
N LYS A 72 21.48 18.11 1.06
CA LYS A 72 21.94 16.91 0.36
C LYS A 72 22.07 15.71 1.31
N SER A 73 22.60 15.92 2.52
CA SER A 73 22.75 14.90 3.55
C SER A 73 21.39 14.40 4.05
N GLN A 74 20.45 15.30 4.32
CA GLN A 74 19.06 14.97 4.69
C GLN A 74 18.36 14.21 3.57
N GLY A 75 18.49 14.66 2.32
CA GLY A 75 17.95 13.96 1.15
C GLY A 75 18.51 12.54 0.99
N ASN A 76 19.82 12.38 1.18
CA ASN A 76 20.49 11.07 1.14
C ASN A 76 20.04 10.16 2.30
N THR A 77 19.89 10.72 3.50
CA THR A 77 19.42 9.98 4.69
C THR A 77 17.99 9.48 4.49
N GLY A 78 17.08 10.32 4.02
CA GLY A 78 15.70 9.92 3.70
C GLY A 78 15.63 8.87 2.59
N ALA A 79 16.49 8.95 1.57
CA ALA A 79 16.58 7.94 0.52
C ALA A 79 17.09 6.59 1.06
N LYS A 80 18.11 6.60 1.92
CA LYS A 80 18.65 5.40 2.59
C LYS A 80 17.60 4.76 3.50
N GLU A 81 16.88 5.55 4.27
CA GLU A 81 15.84 5.04 5.17
C GLU A 81 14.69 4.41 4.38
N ARG A 82 14.20 5.07 3.32
CA ARG A 82 13.17 4.51 2.44
C ARG A 82 13.62 3.19 1.82
N LYS A 83 14.88 3.12 1.36
CA LYS A 83 15.47 1.90 0.81
C LYS A 83 15.53 0.79 1.86
N ALA A 84 15.98 1.08 3.08
CA ALA A 84 16.03 0.11 4.17
C ALA A 84 14.65 -0.43 4.54
N ARG A 85 13.62 0.44 4.64
CA ARG A 85 12.24 0.03 4.92
C ARG A 85 11.68 -0.87 3.80
N TYR A 86 11.94 -0.53 2.54
CA TYR A 86 11.54 -1.34 1.39
C TYR A 86 12.23 -2.71 1.41
N GLU A 87 13.53 -2.75 1.65
CA GLU A 87 14.31 -4.01 1.70
C GLU A 87 13.83 -4.90 2.86
N ALA A 88 13.55 -4.33 4.03
CA ALA A 88 12.98 -5.05 5.17
C ALA A 88 11.60 -5.64 4.85
N ALA A 89 10.68 -4.84 4.27
CA ALA A 89 9.35 -5.30 3.85
C ALA A 89 9.41 -6.39 2.78
N LYS A 90 10.23 -6.21 1.76
CA LYS A 90 10.43 -7.18 0.70
C LYS A 90 11.05 -8.48 1.21
N SER A 91 12.05 -8.39 2.10
CA SER A 91 12.69 -9.57 2.69
C SER A 91 11.68 -10.37 3.52
N LEU A 92 10.91 -9.68 4.37
CA LEU A 92 9.86 -10.33 5.17
C LEU A 92 8.82 -10.99 4.27
N PHE A 93 8.32 -10.29 3.25
CA PHE A 93 7.38 -10.87 2.29
C PHE A 93 7.95 -12.12 1.62
N ASN A 94 9.19 -12.06 1.13
CA ASN A 94 9.86 -13.20 0.48
C ASN A 94 10.03 -14.40 1.43
N GLU A 95 10.39 -14.16 2.69
CA GLU A 95 10.49 -15.22 3.70
C GLU A 95 9.14 -15.87 4.00
N ARG A 96 8.10 -15.04 4.19
CA ARG A 96 6.75 -15.53 4.45
C ARG A 96 6.15 -16.27 3.26
N CYS A 97 6.45 -15.80 2.04
CA CYS A 97 6.03 -16.42 0.80
C CYS A 97 6.50 -17.88 0.66
N LYS A 98 7.66 -18.25 1.23
CA LYS A 98 8.13 -19.65 1.24
C LYS A 98 7.21 -20.62 1.99
N MET A 99 6.43 -20.11 2.95
CA MET A 99 5.48 -20.87 3.74
C MET A 99 4.03 -20.65 3.27
N ALA A 100 3.84 -19.82 2.25
CA ALA A 100 2.54 -19.57 1.65
C ALA A 100 2.14 -20.75 0.75
N GLY A 101 0.87 -20.82 0.39
CA GLY A 101 0.34 -21.93 -0.39
C GLY A 101 -0.75 -22.69 0.34
N GLU A 102 -1.16 -23.79 -0.28
CA GLU A 102 -2.28 -24.61 0.16
C GLU A 102 -1.80 -25.94 0.71
N GLN A 103 -2.52 -26.40 1.73
CA GLN A 103 -2.40 -27.73 2.31
C GLN A 103 -3.80 -28.33 2.24
N ILE A 104 -4.00 -29.31 1.35
CA ILE A 104 -5.29 -29.99 1.16
C ILE A 104 -5.10 -31.41 1.69
N TYR A 105 -5.70 -31.70 2.84
CA TYR A 105 -5.64 -33.01 3.49
C TYR A 105 -6.71 -33.96 2.95
N ARG A 106 -7.88 -33.40 2.62
CA ARG A 106 -9.02 -34.14 2.06
C ARG A 106 -9.82 -33.23 1.13
N SER A 107 -10.20 -33.78 -0.03
CA SER A 107 -11.23 -33.19 -0.89
C SER A 107 -12.54 -33.96 -0.77
N VAL A 108 -13.66 -33.26 -0.98
CA VAL A 108 -15.03 -33.79 -0.88
C VAL A 108 -15.78 -33.42 -2.14
N ASP A 109 -16.43 -34.41 -2.76
CA ASP A 109 -17.30 -34.21 -3.91
C ASP A 109 -18.76 -34.04 -3.50
N ASP A 110 -19.58 -33.53 -4.42
CA ASP A 110 -21.04 -33.41 -4.29
C ASP A 110 -21.51 -32.59 -3.07
N VAL A 111 -20.83 -31.48 -2.79
CA VAL A 111 -21.16 -30.57 -1.70
C VAL A 111 -22.30 -29.62 -2.11
N GLU A 112 -23.43 -29.71 -1.42
CA GLU A 112 -24.62 -28.90 -1.71
C GLU A 112 -24.49 -27.44 -1.21
N GLY A 113 -23.90 -27.25 -0.03
CA GLY A 113 -23.79 -25.96 0.62
C GLY A 113 -22.56 -25.85 1.51
N VAL A 114 -22.15 -24.62 1.82
CA VAL A 114 -21.00 -24.32 2.69
C VAL A 114 -21.38 -23.35 3.79
N PHE A 115 -20.64 -23.36 4.90
CA PHE A 115 -20.89 -22.51 6.05
C PHE A 115 -19.74 -21.51 6.27
N LEU A 116 -19.99 -20.22 6.05
CA LEU A 116 -19.03 -19.15 6.34
C LEU A 116 -19.12 -18.76 7.82
N LEU A 117 -18.06 -19.05 8.58
CA LEU A 117 -17.96 -18.65 10.00
C LEU A 117 -17.68 -17.15 10.16
N ASN A 118 -17.10 -16.53 9.13
CA ASN A 118 -16.88 -15.10 9.04
C ASN A 118 -16.84 -14.65 7.58
N VAL A 119 -17.12 -13.37 7.37
CA VAL A 119 -17.20 -12.73 6.05
C VAL A 119 -16.19 -11.59 5.99
N ARG A 120 -15.45 -11.48 4.87
CA ARG A 120 -14.49 -10.39 4.70
C ARG A 120 -15.19 -9.03 4.72
N PRO A 121 -14.55 -7.96 5.23
CA PRO A 121 -15.20 -6.64 5.30
C PRO A 121 -15.62 -6.15 3.91
N GLY A 122 -16.78 -5.50 3.84
CA GLY A 122 -17.32 -4.94 2.61
C GLY A 122 -16.51 -3.77 2.05
N ILE A 123 -16.99 -3.23 0.93
CA ILE A 123 -16.30 -2.17 0.18
C ILE A 123 -16.01 -0.91 1.01
N ASP A 124 -16.91 -0.54 1.93
CA ASP A 124 -16.72 0.66 2.77
C ASP A 124 -15.53 0.54 3.70
N GLU A 125 -15.35 -0.62 4.34
CA GLU A 125 -14.20 -0.89 5.20
C GLU A 125 -12.91 -1.02 4.37
N ARG A 126 -13.01 -1.57 3.16
CA ARG A 126 -11.89 -1.61 2.22
C ARG A 126 -11.42 -0.20 1.87
N ILE A 127 -12.32 0.67 1.40
CA ILE A 127 -12.00 2.05 0.98
C ILE A 127 -11.34 2.83 2.12
N LYS A 128 -11.83 2.68 3.36
CA LYS A 128 -11.23 3.31 4.54
C LYS A 128 -9.78 2.87 4.79
N ASN A 129 -9.43 1.64 4.42
CA ASN A 129 -8.15 1.01 4.75
C ASN A 129 -7.19 0.85 3.57
N GLU A 130 -7.60 1.14 2.33
CA GLU A 130 -6.78 1.00 1.11
C GLU A 130 -5.46 1.81 1.13
N ARG A 131 -5.32 2.77 2.06
CA ARG A 131 -4.11 3.56 2.32
C ARG A 131 -3.48 3.32 3.70
N ASN A 132 -4.02 2.41 4.50
CA ASN A 132 -3.54 2.10 5.83
C ASN A 132 -2.36 1.11 5.73
N PRO A 133 -1.12 1.48 6.12
CA PRO A 133 0.05 0.61 6.02
C PRO A 133 -0.07 -0.72 6.79
N ARG A 134 -0.98 -0.78 7.79
CA ARG A 134 -1.21 -1.95 8.65
C ARG A 134 -2.64 -2.48 8.52
N TRP A 135 -3.24 -2.35 7.34
CA TRP A 135 -4.56 -2.92 7.10
C TRP A 135 -4.53 -4.44 7.31
N ALA A 136 -5.21 -4.92 8.35
CA ALA A 136 -5.16 -6.32 8.76
C ALA A 136 -5.62 -7.28 7.64
N ASP A 137 -6.69 -6.93 6.92
CA ASP A 137 -7.26 -7.78 5.86
C ASP A 137 -6.58 -7.61 4.50
N ALA A 138 -5.49 -6.85 4.43
CA ALA A 138 -4.73 -6.65 3.19
C ALA A 138 -3.96 -7.90 2.72
N GLY A 139 -4.09 -9.05 3.38
CA GLY A 139 -3.54 -10.31 2.89
C GLY A 139 -4.09 -10.71 1.51
N LEU A 140 -5.33 -10.30 1.21
CA LEU A 140 -5.99 -10.44 -0.09
C LEU A 140 -6.70 -9.11 -0.44
N PRO A 141 -5.95 -8.07 -0.84
CA PRO A 141 -6.46 -6.69 -0.83
C PRO A 141 -7.49 -6.41 -1.93
N GLN A 142 -7.51 -7.23 -2.99
CA GLN A 142 -8.45 -7.12 -4.11
C GLN A 142 -9.66 -8.04 -3.98
N GLN A 143 -9.66 -8.96 -3.00
CA GLN A 143 -10.79 -9.87 -2.82
C GLN A 143 -12.04 -9.08 -2.42
N TYR A 144 -13.18 -9.42 -3.03
CA TYR A 144 -14.45 -8.85 -2.62
C TYR A 144 -14.85 -9.34 -1.23
N GLY A 145 -15.48 -8.45 -0.47
CA GLY A 145 -16.02 -8.69 0.86
C GLY A 145 -17.53 -8.51 0.91
N GLY A 146 -18.10 -8.61 2.11
CA GLY A 146 -19.52 -8.42 2.35
C GLY A 146 -20.40 -9.35 1.50
N ILE A 147 -21.45 -8.79 0.91
CA ILE A 147 -22.41 -9.56 0.12
C ILE A 147 -21.79 -10.20 -1.12
N GLU A 148 -20.80 -9.55 -1.75
CA GLU A 148 -20.10 -10.08 -2.93
C GLU A 148 -19.20 -11.27 -2.57
N TYR A 149 -18.66 -11.31 -1.34
CA TYR A 149 -17.96 -12.48 -0.83
C TYR A 149 -18.91 -13.68 -0.70
N ILE A 150 -20.09 -13.48 -0.11
CA ILE A 150 -21.11 -14.53 0.05
C ILE A 150 -21.59 -15.01 -1.32
N ARG A 151 -21.96 -14.06 -2.19
CA ARG A 151 -22.43 -14.31 -3.57
C ARG A 151 -21.42 -15.12 -4.37
N SER A 152 -20.12 -14.86 -4.19
CA SER A 152 -19.07 -15.59 -4.90
C SER A 152 -19.08 -17.10 -4.65
N PHE A 153 -19.74 -17.62 -3.61
CA PHE A 153 -19.90 -19.06 -3.36
C PHE A 153 -21.10 -19.69 -4.08
N ILE A 154 -22.08 -18.90 -4.49
CA ILE A 154 -23.31 -19.40 -5.13
C ILE A 154 -23.23 -19.25 -6.65
N GLU A 155 -22.50 -18.24 -7.12
CA GLU A 155 -22.33 -17.96 -8.54
C GLU A 155 -21.57 -19.06 -9.29
N TRP A 156 -21.89 -19.15 -10.59
CA TRP A 156 -21.24 -20.04 -11.54
C TRP A 156 -19.92 -19.43 -12.00
N GLU A 157 -18.91 -20.27 -12.11
CA GLU A 157 -17.67 -19.89 -12.77
C GLU A 157 -17.77 -20.16 -14.28
N HIS A 158 -17.47 -19.12 -15.05
CA HIS A 158 -17.40 -19.15 -16.51
C HIS A 158 -15.94 -19.05 -16.94
N GLN A 159 -15.35 -20.19 -17.33
CA GLN A 159 -13.96 -20.26 -17.74
C GLN A 159 -13.76 -19.50 -19.07
N GLN A 160 -12.77 -18.61 -19.15
CA GLN A 160 -12.46 -17.89 -20.40
C GLN A 160 -11.23 -18.44 -21.13
N HIS A 161 -10.19 -18.85 -20.38
CA HIS A 161 -8.93 -19.35 -20.94
C HIS A 161 -8.43 -20.56 -20.13
N PRO A 162 -9.01 -21.76 -20.30
CA PRO A 162 -8.57 -22.95 -19.57
C PRO A 162 -7.05 -23.17 -19.74
N PRO A 163 -6.28 -23.49 -18.67
CA PRO A 163 -6.75 -23.92 -17.35
C PRO A 163 -6.99 -22.78 -16.35
N GLU A 164 -6.92 -21.51 -16.74
CA GLU A 164 -7.14 -20.37 -15.85
C GLU A 164 -8.57 -20.33 -15.33
N ARG A 165 -8.72 -19.95 -14.06
CA ARG A 165 -10.03 -19.77 -13.43
C ARG A 165 -10.76 -18.58 -14.07
N GLY A 166 -12.06 -18.76 -14.20
CA GLY A 166 -12.97 -17.81 -14.85
C GLY A 166 -13.42 -16.64 -13.98
N TYR A 167 -14.38 -15.90 -14.51
CA TYR A 167 -15.16 -14.92 -13.75
C TYR A 167 -16.41 -15.60 -13.17
N LEU A 168 -16.98 -14.99 -12.13
CA LEU A 168 -18.21 -15.46 -11.48
C LEU A 168 -19.42 -14.65 -11.96
N ASN A 169 -20.56 -15.31 -12.16
CA ASN A 169 -21.83 -14.64 -12.33
C ASN A 169 -23.01 -15.51 -11.83
N GLY A 170 -24.15 -14.88 -11.55
CA GLY A 170 -25.38 -15.58 -11.16
C GLY A 170 -26.17 -16.21 -12.32
N TRP A 171 -25.62 -16.22 -13.54
CA TRP A 171 -26.32 -16.67 -14.74
C TRP A 171 -25.84 -18.04 -15.19
N PRO A 172 -26.71 -19.08 -15.22
CA PRO A 172 -26.36 -20.30 -15.93
C PRO A 172 -26.26 -20.09 -17.46
N VAL A 173 -26.73 -18.94 -17.97
CA VAL A 173 -26.86 -18.64 -19.41
C VAL A 173 -26.02 -17.44 -19.84
N ALA A 174 -24.91 -17.73 -20.51
CA ALA A 174 -24.54 -17.12 -21.77
C ALA A 174 -23.85 -18.20 -22.63
N ASP A 175 -23.83 -17.98 -23.93
CA ASP A 175 -23.38 -18.87 -24.99
C ASP A 175 -21.85 -19.10 -24.93
N ASP A 176 -21.38 -19.74 -23.86
CA ASP A 176 -19.96 -19.81 -23.54
C ASP A 176 -19.34 -21.09 -24.11
N LYS A 177 -18.28 -20.93 -24.90
CA LYS A 177 -17.55 -22.04 -25.57
C LYS A 177 -16.86 -22.98 -24.57
N TYR A 178 -16.74 -22.58 -23.31
CA TYR A 178 -15.92 -23.22 -22.29
C TYR A 178 -16.73 -23.86 -21.16
N LYS A 179 -16.03 -24.57 -20.25
CA LYS A 179 -16.64 -25.30 -19.14
C LYS A 179 -17.25 -24.35 -18.12
N LYS A 180 -18.49 -24.62 -17.72
CA LYS A 180 -19.20 -23.97 -16.62
C LYS A 180 -19.05 -24.81 -15.36
N LEU A 181 -18.66 -24.18 -14.25
CA LEU A 181 -18.59 -24.85 -12.95
C LEU A 181 -19.65 -24.24 -12.03
N PRO A 182 -20.56 -25.05 -11.46
CA PRO A 182 -21.60 -24.53 -10.59
C PRO A 182 -21.03 -23.98 -9.29
N GLY A 183 -21.75 -23.02 -8.68
CA GLY A 183 -21.61 -22.70 -7.27
C GLY A 183 -22.32 -23.69 -6.37
N TYR A 184 -22.26 -23.43 -5.07
CA TYR A 184 -23.06 -24.16 -4.08
C TYR A 184 -24.53 -23.72 -4.18
N SER A 185 -25.47 -24.62 -3.90
CA SER A 185 -26.91 -24.31 -3.89
C SER A 185 -27.26 -23.24 -2.84
N PHE A 186 -26.55 -23.25 -1.71
CA PHE A 186 -26.71 -22.28 -0.65
C PHE A 186 -25.41 -22.05 0.13
N VAL A 187 -25.38 -20.93 0.86
CA VAL A 187 -24.29 -20.57 1.77
C VAL A 187 -24.91 -20.18 3.10
N ASP A 188 -24.54 -20.88 4.15
CA ASP A 188 -24.87 -20.47 5.51
C ASP A 188 -23.82 -19.49 6.00
N VAL A 189 -24.21 -18.46 6.75
CA VAL A 189 -23.30 -17.41 7.24
C VAL A 189 -23.59 -17.15 8.70
N LYS A 190 -22.55 -17.22 9.54
CA LYS A 190 -22.60 -16.78 10.94
C LYS A 190 -22.46 -15.26 10.97
N GLU A 191 -23.53 -14.56 11.35
CA GLU A 191 -23.52 -13.11 11.58
C GLU A 191 -23.25 -12.78 13.07
N ASP A 192 -23.09 -11.49 13.36
CA ASP A 192 -22.88 -10.99 14.71
C ASP A 192 -24.01 -11.42 15.65
N GLY A 193 -23.67 -12.04 16.78
CA GLY A 193 -24.64 -12.57 17.75
C GLY A 193 -24.99 -14.06 17.60
N GLU A 194 -24.15 -14.83 16.90
CA GLU A 194 -24.29 -16.28 16.66
C GLU A 194 -25.48 -16.69 15.77
N GLN A 195 -26.24 -15.73 15.26
CA GLN A 195 -27.32 -16.00 14.34
C GLN A 195 -26.77 -16.46 12.99
N ILE A 196 -27.33 -17.55 12.47
CA ILE A 196 -27.00 -18.06 11.15
C ILE A 196 -28.10 -17.68 10.17
N TYR A 197 -27.70 -17.23 8.98
CA TYR A 197 -28.59 -17.00 7.85
C TYR A 197 -28.17 -17.86 6.66
N ARG A 198 -29.15 -18.38 5.93
CA ARG A 198 -28.94 -19.08 4.68
C ARG A 198 -29.15 -18.13 3.51
N TYR A 199 -28.18 -18.13 2.61
CA TYR A 199 -28.19 -17.38 1.36
C TYR A 199 -28.31 -18.34 0.19
N HIS A 200 -29.19 -18.04 -0.76
CA HIS A 200 -29.32 -18.79 -2.01
C HIS A 200 -29.74 -17.84 -3.13
N LEU A 201 -29.47 -18.23 -4.37
CA LEU A 201 -29.95 -17.48 -5.54
C LEU A 201 -31.35 -17.95 -5.91
N GLU A 202 -32.31 -17.04 -5.91
CA GLU A 202 -33.62 -17.30 -6.48
C GLU A 202 -33.56 -17.07 -8.01
N PRO A 203 -33.96 -18.05 -8.83
CA PRO A 203 -33.92 -17.91 -10.27
C PRO A 203 -35.05 -16.98 -10.75
N ILE A 204 -34.75 -15.68 -10.84
CA ILE A 204 -35.64 -14.71 -11.48
C ILE A 204 -35.16 -14.47 -12.93
N PRO A 205 -36.05 -14.54 -13.94
CA PRO A 205 -35.71 -14.18 -15.30
C PRO A 205 -35.11 -12.76 -15.37
N GLY A 206 -33.88 -12.61 -15.85
CA GLY A 206 -33.23 -11.31 -16.07
C GLY A 206 -32.45 -10.66 -14.90
N SER A 207 -32.63 -11.07 -13.62
CA SER A 207 -31.67 -10.74 -12.54
C SER A 207 -31.75 -11.73 -11.35
N PRO A 208 -30.79 -12.67 -11.16
CA PRO A 208 -30.81 -13.57 -10.00
C PRO A 208 -30.67 -12.75 -8.71
N VAL A 209 -31.65 -12.89 -7.82
CA VAL A 209 -31.66 -12.18 -6.54
C VAL A 209 -31.10 -13.08 -5.46
N LEU A 210 -30.24 -12.52 -4.62
CA LEU A 210 -29.70 -13.22 -3.48
C LEU A 210 -30.72 -13.13 -2.33
N HIS A 211 -31.39 -14.23 -2.06
CA HIS A 211 -32.32 -14.34 -0.95
C HIS A 211 -31.56 -14.63 0.35
N LYS A 212 -32.06 -14.12 1.47
CA LYS A 212 -31.50 -14.29 2.82
C LYS A 212 -32.63 -14.72 3.75
N GLU A 213 -32.47 -15.85 4.42
CA GLU A 213 -33.43 -16.34 5.41
C GLU A 213 -32.73 -16.74 6.71
N LYS A 214 -33.44 -16.60 7.83
CA LYS A 214 -32.93 -17.02 9.13
C LYS A 214 -32.90 -18.55 9.18
N LEU A 215 -31.74 -19.13 9.45
CA LEU A 215 -31.62 -20.57 9.61
C LEU A 215 -31.97 -20.98 11.04
N ASN A 216 -32.91 -21.92 11.18
CA ASN A 216 -33.27 -22.52 12.47
C ASN A 216 -32.77 -23.98 12.60
N ASP A 217 -32.31 -24.57 11.49
CA ASP A 217 -31.77 -25.93 11.43
C ASP A 217 -30.23 -25.93 11.54
N ALA A 218 -29.65 -27.13 11.47
CA ALA A 218 -28.19 -27.27 11.43
C ALA A 218 -27.60 -26.61 10.15
N PRO A 219 -26.48 -25.87 10.28
CA PRO A 219 -25.81 -25.28 9.12
C PRO A 219 -25.13 -26.36 8.25
N ALA A 220 -24.64 -25.94 7.09
CA ALA A 220 -23.83 -26.79 6.23
C ALA A 220 -22.65 -27.41 6.99
N ARG A 221 -22.35 -28.67 6.66
CA ARG A 221 -21.31 -29.47 7.31
C ARG A 221 -19.91 -28.87 7.18
N TYR A 222 -19.57 -28.29 6.04
CA TYR A 222 -18.22 -27.79 5.80
C TYR A 222 -18.15 -26.31 6.09
N ALA A 223 -17.41 -25.96 7.13
CA ALA A 223 -17.20 -24.60 7.57
C ALA A 223 -15.96 -23.99 6.93
N ILE A 224 -16.03 -22.72 6.59
CA ILE A 224 -14.97 -21.91 6.02
C ILE A 224 -14.77 -20.71 6.92
N SER A 225 -13.54 -20.47 7.32
CA SER A 225 -13.16 -19.27 8.05
C SER A 225 -11.90 -18.67 7.44
N TYR A 226 -11.70 -17.39 7.69
CA TYR A 226 -10.41 -16.76 7.47
C TYR A 226 -9.91 -16.07 8.72
N ARG A 227 -8.59 -15.91 8.81
CA ARG A 227 -7.94 -15.05 9.79
C ARG A 227 -6.88 -14.20 9.13
N SER A 228 -6.73 -12.98 9.64
CA SER A 228 -5.66 -12.08 9.23
C SER A 228 -4.43 -12.34 10.10
N LEU A 229 -3.26 -12.36 9.48
CA LEU A 229 -2.00 -12.69 10.14
C LEU A 229 -1.34 -11.40 10.63
N ALA A 230 -0.87 -11.41 11.87
CA ALA A 230 -0.07 -10.31 12.40
C ALA A 230 1.27 -10.25 11.67
N VAL A 231 1.57 -9.11 11.05
CA VAL A 231 2.82 -8.86 10.35
C VAL A 231 3.48 -7.61 10.94
N PRO A 232 4.74 -7.68 11.40
CA PRO A 232 5.38 -6.57 12.11
C PRO A 232 5.79 -5.39 11.21
N GLN A 233 5.71 -5.56 9.89
CA GLN A 233 6.23 -4.61 8.91
C GLN A 233 5.09 -3.96 8.13
N ASP A 234 5.14 -2.64 8.03
CA ASP A 234 4.22 -1.86 7.21
C ASP A 234 4.24 -2.34 5.75
N TRP A 235 3.09 -2.28 5.09
CA TRP A 235 2.90 -2.65 3.68
C TRP A 235 3.14 -4.14 3.38
N VAL A 236 3.15 -4.98 4.41
CA VAL A 236 3.10 -6.44 4.28
C VAL A 236 1.94 -6.96 5.12
N ALA A 237 1.12 -7.83 4.54
CA ALA A 237 -0.03 -8.43 5.21
C ALA A 237 -0.15 -9.91 4.84
N GLY A 238 -0.88 -10.67 5.65
CA GLY A 238 -1.14 -12.08 5.36
C GLY A 238 -2.50 -12.53 5.83
N THR A 239 -3.03 -13.59 5.24
CA THR A 239 -4.29 -14.19 5.65
C THR A 239 -4.26 -15.69 5.41
N THR A 240 -4.88 -16.45 6.31
CA THR A 240 -5.10 -17.89 6.16
C THR A 240 -6.60 -18.14 6.06
N VAL A 241 -7.00 -18.95 5.09
CA VAL A 241 -8.33 -19.54 5.00
C VAL A 241 -8.24 -20.98 5.47
N THR A 242 -9.21 -21.42 6.25
CA THR A 242 -9.31 -22.78 6.78
C THR A 242 -10.66 -23.37 6.39
N VAL A 243 -10.66 -24.63 5.94
CA VAL A 243 -11.84 -25.44 5.66
C VAL A 243 -11.91 -26.55 6.69
N THR A 244 -13.03 -26.64 7.40
CA THR A 244 -13.25 -27.57 8.52
C THR A 244 -14.47 -28.44 8.25
N ASP A 245 -14.35 -29.73 8.50
CA ASP A 245 -15.48 -30.65 8.57
C ASP A 245 -16.08 -30.62 9.98
N THR A 246 -17.21 -29.93 10.17
CA THR A 246 -17.80 -29.72 11.50
C THR A 246 -18.42 -30.97 12.10
N LYS A 247 -18.64 -32.02 11.30
CA LYS A 247 -19.17 -33.30 11.81
C LYS A 247 -18.14 -34.06 12.64
N VAL A 248 -16.86 -33.94 12.27
CA VAL A 248 -15.74 -34.64 12.93
C VAL A 248 -14.73 -33.69 13.55
N ASP A 249 -14.96 -32.38 13.45
CA ASP A 249 -14.10 -31.29 13.94
C ASP A 249 -12.66 -31.38 13.42
N GLU A 250 -12.52 -31.65 12.11
CA GLU A 250 -11.21 -31.80 11.44
C GLU A 250 -10.99 -30.67 10.44
N ILE A 251 -9.80 -30.06 10.48
CA ILE A 251 -9.32 -29.19 9.40
C ILE A 251 -8.98 -30.08 8.20
N ILE A 252 -9.66 -29.87 7.08
CA ILE A 252 -9.48 -30.66 5.85
C ILE A 252 -8.66 -29.92 4.79
N ALA A 253 -8.56 -28.60 4.89
CA ALA A 253 -7.62 -27.82 4.09
C ALA A 253 -7.33 -26.44 4.70
N GLU A 254 -6.16 -25.90 4.39
CA GLU A 254 -5.77 -24.53 4.70
C GLU A 254 -5.06 -23.89 3.52
N LYS A 255 -5.21 -22.57 3.36
CA LYS A 255 -4.42 -21.83 2.39
C LYS A 255 -4.02 -20.48 2.93
N THR A 256 -2.72 -20.18 2.83
CA THR A 256 -2.15 -18.92 3.29
C THR A 256 -1.68 -18.09 2.11
N TRP A 257 -2.04 -16.81 2.14
CA TRP A 257 -1.52 -15.79 1.24
C TRP A 257 -0.80 -14.70 2.03
N TYR A 258 0.22 -14.13 1.40
CA TYR A 258 0.83 -12.87 1.80
C TYR A 258 0.71 -11.85 0.69
N SER A 259 0.65 -10.58 1.06
CA SER A 259 0.64 -9.45 0.15
C SER A 259 1.71 -8.44 0.55
N PHE A 260 2.30 -7.78 -0.44
CA PHE A 260 3.30 -6.73 -0.27
C PHE A 260 3.01 -5.57 -1.21
N GLU A 261 3.02 -4.32 -0.72
CA GLU A 261 2.83 -3.12 -1.54
C GLU A 261 4.18 -2.51 -1.96
N PRO A 262 4.64 -2.70 -3.22
CA PRO A 262 5.99 -2.29 -3.61
C PRO A 262 6.21 -0.77 -3.64
N GLY A 263 5.13 0.01 -3.72
CA GLY A 263 5.16 1.47 -3.67
C GLY A 263 5.38 2.05 -2.27
N MET A 264 5.39 1.21 -1.22
CA MET A 264 5.53 1.61 0.18
C MET A 264 4.60 2.77 0.59
N GLY A 265 3.35 2.77 0.10
CA GLY A 265 2.35 3.80 0.37
C GLY A 265 2.36 5.00 -0.57
N SER A 266 3.17 4.97 -1.62
CA SER A 266 3.22 6.06 -2.60
C SER A 266 1.87 6.28 -3.28
N LEU A 267 1.41 7.54 -3.27
CA LEU A 267 0.20 8.01 -3.96
C LEU A 267 0.51 8.63 -5.34
N ALA A 268 1.78 8.61 -5.76
CA ALA A 268 2.20 9.17 -7.04
C ALA A 268 1.45 8.49 -8.21
N GLY A 269 0.99 9.28 -9.18
CA GLY A 269 0.22 8.77 -10.32
C GLY A 269 -1.16 8.25 -9.95
N HIS A 270 -1.81 8.82 -8.92
CA HIS A 270 -3.13 8.42 -8.44
C HIS A 270 -3.22 6.97 -7.94
N ARG A 271 -2.10 6.42 -7.48
CA ARG A 271 -2.06 5.07 -6.89
C ARG A 271 -2.91 4.98 -5.63
N ILE A 272 -3.60 3.86 -5.51
CA ILE A 272 -4.23 3.39 -4.28
C ILE A 272 -3.37 2.23 -3.78
N PRO A 273 -2.53 2.41 -2.74
CA PRO A 273 -1.42 1.50 -2.43
C PRO A 273 -1.80 0.02 -2.49
N TRP A 274 -2.74 -0.44 -1.66
CA TRP A 274 -3.07 -1.87 -1.60
C TRP A 274 -3.67 -2.46 -2.88
N GLN A 275 -4.19 -1.64 -3.80
CA GLN A 275 -4.64 -2.12 -5.12
C GLN A 275 -3.47 -2.53 -6.02
N PHE A 276 -2.26 -2.02 -5.76
CA PHE A 276 -1.04 -2.36 -6.51
C PHE A 276 -0.14 -3.36 -5.76
N ALA A 277 -0.65 -3.98 -4.71
CA ALA A 277 0.08 -5.00 -3.99
C ALA A 277 0.31 -6.25 -4.85
N VAL A 278 1.46 -6.87 -4.67
CA VAL A 278 1.75 -8.21 -5.18
C VAL A 278 1.34 -9.24 -4.13
N THR A 279 0.94 -10.43 -4.58
CA THR A 279 0.45 -11.52 -3.73
C THR A 279 1.34 -12.76 -3.88
N CYS A 280 1.45 -13.55 -2.82
CA CYS A 280 2.07 -14.88 -2.83
C CYS A 280 1.20 -15.89 -2.07
N PRO A 281 0.76 -17.01 -2.69
CA PRO A 281 0.93 -17.35 -4.11
C PRO A 281 0.35 -16.26 -5.04
N GLU A 282 0.92 -16.17 -6.24
CA GLU A 282 0.49 -15.16 -7.21
C GLU A 282 -0.96 -15.41 -7.64
N LEU A 283 -1.74 -14.34 -7.68
CA LEU A 283 -3.09 -14.32 -8.20
C LEU A 283 -3.08 -13.60 -9.55
N ASN A 284 -3.83 -14.11 -10.53
CA ASN A 284 -3.83 -13.58 -11.89
C ASN A 284 -5.26 -13.33 -12.39
N GLY A 285 -5.42 -12.32 -13.24
CA GLY A 285 -6.72 -11.96 -13.83
C GLY A 285 -7.84 -11.77 -12.80
N GLU A 286 -9.00 -12.35 -13.11
CA GLU A 286 -10.21 -12.29 -12.30
C GLU A 286 -10.10 -13.08 -10.98
N SER A 287 -9.18 -14.05 -10.88
CA SER A 287 -9.00 -14.86 -9.68
C SER A 287 -8.57 -14.03 -8.45
N LYS A 288 -8.06 -12.81 -8.67
CA LYS A 288 -7.72 -11.83 -7.61
C LYS A 288 -8.92 -11.35 -6.82
N ARG A 289 -10.12 -11.36 -7.43
CA ARG A 289 -11.37 -10.90 -6.81
C ARG A 289 -12.03 -11.98 -5.94
N TYR A 290 -11.77 -13.25 -6.21
CA TYR A 290 -12.41 -14.40 -5.56
C TYR A 290 -11.45 -15.51 -5.06
N PRO A 291 -10.22 -15.22 -4.59
CA PRO A 291 -9.22 -16.26 -4.35
C PRO A 291 -9.63 -17.28 -3.28
N THR A 292 -10.41 -16.87 -2.27
CA THR A 292 -10.99 -17.83 -1.31
C THR A 292 -11.96 -18.80 -1.96
N ARG A 293 -12.92 -18.33 -2.77
CA ARG A 293 -13.84 -19.22 -3.51
C ARG A 293 -13.06 -20.22 -4.35
N MET A 294 -12.10 -19.72 -5.12
CA MET A 294 -11.30 -20.54 -6.02
C MET A 294 -10.51 -21.63 -5.27
N PHE A 295 -10.01 -21.33 -4.07
CA PHE A 295 -9.37 -22.34 -3.21
C PHE A 295 -10.37 -23.36 -2.68
N VAL A 296 -11.51 -22.90 -2.16
CA VAL A 296 -12.51 -23.79 -1.56
C VAL A 296 -13.05 -24.78 -2.59
N ASP A 297 -13.24 -24.40 -3.85
CA ASP A 297 -13.69 -25.33 -4.92
C ASP A 297 -12.72 -26.50 -5.18
N GLN A 298 -11.43 -26.34 -4.85
CA GLN A 298 -10.45 -27.45 -4.96
C GLN A 298 -10.63 -28.48 -3.83
N VAL A 299 -11.20 -28.04 -2.71
CA VAL A 299 -11.40 -28.83 -1.49
C VAL A 299 -12.82 -29.41 -1.47
N LEU A 300 -13.83 -28.57 -1.69
CA LEU A 300 -15.25 -28.89 -1.61
C LEU A 300 -15.86 -28.70 -2.99
N LYS A 301 -15.96 -29.76 -3.79
CA LYS A 301 -16.47 -29.64 -5.15
C LYS A 301 -18.00 -29.48 -5.09
N PRO A 302 -18.57 -28.39 -5.64
CA PRO A 302 -20.02 -28.20 -5.62
C PRO A 302 -20.76 -29.34 -6.31
N LYS A 303 -21.93 -29.72 -5.78
CA LYS A 303 -22.82 -30.69 -6.41
C LYS A 303 -23.17 -30.20 -7.82
N LYS A 304 -23.02 -31.09 -8.81
CA LYS A 304 -23.43 -30.78 -10.18
C LYS A 304 -24.95 -30.76 -10.24
N GLY A 305 -25.53 -29.82 -11.00
CA GLY A 305 -26.97 -29.76 -11.24
C GLY A 305 -27.48 -31.09 -11.80
N GLU A 306 -28.64 -31.53 -11.33
CA GLU A 306 -29.40 -32.67 -11.88
C GLU A 306 -29.96 -32.35 -13.27
#